data_AF-A0A2H3TFG0-F1
#
_entry.id   AF-A0A2H3TFG0-F1
#
_cell.length_a   1.000
_cell.length_b   1.000
_cell.length_c   1.000
_cell.angle_alpha   90.00
_cell.angle_beta   90.00
_cell.angle_gamma   90.00
#
_symmetry.space_group_name_H-M   'P 1'
#
loop_
_entity.id
_entity.type
_entity.pdbx_description
1 polymer ?
#
loop_
_entity_poly.entity_id
_entity_poly.type
_entity_poly.pdbx_seq_one_letter_code
_entity_poly.pdbx_strand_id
1 'polypeptide(L)'
;MLPGDTNQIVWEAMAPYKLHQRCAETFRKGNTLLAGDAAHLNNPIGAFGLTTGLLDAAHLIESLIQVLLENADSSVLDQYAEIRRSIFLERTNPLSTQNLIRARSNDPLNVQDREDFFRMLTMEKDAATILKVALPDYALSSTSKTTFATYEELTWFISVTKIDDWTNEKFTHEYKVVHASMTRQGKEHGAPTRHYTQYKNLFEDIPGAKQPGWNYVTSLVFPNMFLIHAGLQDAGYRATAGSHIFCRLDQQGCLTRKILTYSKGQENPNSPAIRVLLFHERCSSTDEFSRDWLESRAARFSADAKSDSRVQGYSLWQDITPKNSRYLFKDTLFEPGHWHEFKGVEAFDFTEVTSAKGFLSSRMNDITEDGAQTMRIVVSQPDVIF
;
A
#
# COMPACT_ATOMS: atom_id res chain seq x y z
N MET A 1 30.94 10.45 -27.24
CA MET A 1 32.40 10.27 -27.34
C MET A 1 32.70 8.88 -26.82
N LEU A 2 33.22 7.99 -27.67
CA LEU A 2 33.73 6.71 -27.20
C LEU A 2 35.13 6.96 -26.61
N PRO A 3 35.47 6.39 -25.44
CA PRO A 3 36.84 6.43 -24.96
C PRO A 3 37.76 5.60 -25.88
N GLY A 4 38.99 6.07 -26.13
CA GLY A 4 40.02 5.35 -26.90
C GLY A 4 40.50 6.07 -28.17
N ASP A 5 41.45 5.46 -28.90
CA ASP A 5 41.95 5.98 -30.18
C ASP A 5 40.90 5.79 -31.28
N THR A 6 40.16 6.87 -31.55
CA THR A 6 39.10 6.89 -32.55
C THR A 6 39.60 6.77 -33.99
N ASN A 7 40.92 6.77 -34.23
CA ASN A 7 41.49 6.58 -35.58
C ASN A 7 41.47 5.12 -36.05
N GLN A 8 41.15 4.16 -35.16
CA GLN A 8 41.10 2.72 -35.47
C GLN A 8 39.70 2.13 -35.26
N ILE A 9 38.64 2.90 -35.54
CA ILE A 9 37.26 2.39 -35.44
C ILE A 9 36.94 1.53 -36.66
N VAL A 10 36.78 0.22 -36.44
CA VAL A 10 36.19 -0.71 -37.42
C VAL A 10 34.70 -0.88 -37.09
N TRP A 11 33.84 -0.56 -38.05
CA TRP A 11 32.40 -0.76 -37.91
C TRP A 11 32.05 -2.23 -38.14
N GLU A 12 31.54 -2.91 -37.12
CA GLU A 12 31.06 -4.30 -37.24
C GLU A 12 29.60 -4.36 -37.73
N ALA A 13 28.72 -3.51 -37.17
CA ALA A 13 27.32 -3.44 -37.54
C ALA A 13 26.71 -2.08 -37.20
N MET A 14 25.66 -1.71 -37.95
CA MET A 14 24.82 -0.55 -37.66
C MET A 14 23.35 -0.95 -37.74
N ALA A 15 22.62 -0.80 -36.63
CA ALA A 15 21.20 -1.09 -36.54
C ALA A 15 20.45 0.12 -35.94
N PRO A 16 19.86 0.99 -36.77
CA PRO A 16 19.05 2.10 -36.28
C PRO A 16 17.87 1.59 -35.46
N TYR A 17 17.73 2.07 -34.22
CA TYR A 17 16.66 1.69 -33.31
C TYR A 17 15.68 2.84 -33.10
N LYS A 18 14.40 2.60 -33.34
CA LYS A 18 13.34 3.57 -33.06
C LYS A 18 12.90 3.45 -31.61
N LEU A 19 12.98 4.55 -30.87
CA LEU A 19 12.53 4.61 -29.48
C LEU A 19 11.00 4.47 -29.42
N HIS A 20 10.53 3.62 -28.51
CA HIS A 20 9.12 3.42 -28.23
C HIS A 20 8.83 3.60 -26.73
N GLN A 21 7.61 4.04 -26.42
CA GLN A 21 6.99 3.98 -25.10
C GLN A 21 5.56 3.52 -25.32
N ARG A 22 5.30 2.21 -25.21
CA ARG A 22 4.04 1.58 -25.59
C ARG A 22 3.72 0.44 -24.63
N CYS A 23 2.44 0.26 -24.35
CA CYS A 23 1.93 -0.84 -23.55
C CYS A 23 0.74 -1.46 -24.29
N ALA A 24 0.64 -2.79 -24.31
CA ALA A 24 -0.56 -3.46 -24.76
C ALA A 24 -1.76 -3.10 -23.86
N GLU A 25 -2.96 -3.10 -24.46
CA GLU A 25 -4.19 -2.81 -23.71
C GLU A 25 -4.48 -3.86 -22.63
N THR A 26 -4.19 -5.13 -22.93
CA THR A 26 -4.23 -6.24 -21.98
C THR A 26 -3.03 -7.17 -22.23
N PHE A 27 -2.53 -7.81 -21.16
CA PHE A 27 -1.47 -8.81 -21.25
C PHE A 27 -2.03 -10.23 -21.35
N ARG A 28 -3.36 -10.41 -21.24
CA ARG A 28 -4.03 -11.70 -21.44
C ARG A 28 -5.33 -11.55 -22.22
N LYS A 29 -5.58 -12.50 -23.11
CA LYS A 29 -6.89 -12.72 -23.75
C LYS A 29 -7.13 -14.21 -23.92
N GLY A 30 -7.99 -14.79 -23.07
CA GLY A 30 -8.20 -16.23 -23.01
C GLY A 30 -6.90 -16.96 -22.67
N ASN A 31 -6.43 -17.81 -23.58
CA ASN A 31 -5.19 -18.59 -23.43
C ASN A 31 -3.96 -17.92 -24.07
N THR A 32 -4.11 -16.70 -24.58
CA THR A 32 -2.98 -15.92 -25.13
C THR A 32 -2.46 -14.97 -24.07
N LEU A 33 -1.15 -15.04 -23.79
CA LEU A 33 -0.47 -14.20 -22.81
C LEU A 33 0.69 -13.46 -23.47
N LEU A 34 0.93 -12.21 -23.07
CA LEU A 34 2.03 -11.37 -23.53
C LEU A 34 3.05 -11.18 -22.40
N ALA A 35 4.33 -11.11 -22.74
CA ALA A 35 5.45 -10.81 -21.83
C ALA A 35 6.57 -10.07 -22.58
N GLY A 36 7.36 -9.26 -21.88
CA GLY A 36 8.49 -8.51 -22.47
C GLY A 36 8.06 -7.58 -23.61
N ASP A 37 8.88 -7.48 -24.65
CA ASP A 37 8.65 -6.57 -25.79
C ASP A 37 7.33 -6.81 -26.54
N ALA A 38 6.74 -8.01 -26.43
CA ALA A 38 5.41 -8.29 -26.97
C ALA A 38 4.29 -7.64 -26.14
N ALA A 39 4.51 -7.41 -24.85
CA ALA A 39 3.57 -6.79 -23.93
C ALA A 39 3.77 -5.27 -23.81
N HIS A 40 5.01 -4.82 -23.78
CA HIS A 40 5.35 -3.41 -23.61
C HIS A 40 6.73 -3.09 -24.19
N LEU A 41 6.90 -1.85 -24.64
CA LEU A 41 8.14 -1.33 -25.20
C LEU A 41 8.49 -0.03 -24.48
N ASN A 42 9.72 0.11 -24.03
CA ASN A 42 10.23 1.32 -23.41
C ASN A 42 11.52 1.80 -24.07
N ASN A 43 11.86 3.07 -23.82
CA ASN A 43 13.16 3.58 -24.24
C ASN A 43 14.28 2.91 -23.42
N PRO A 44 15.49 2.72 -23.98
CA PRO A 44 16.53 1.92 -23.35
C PRO A 44 17.26 2.66 -22.21
N ILE A 45 16.92 3.92 -21.91
CA ILE A 45 17.65 4.73 -20.93
C ILE A 45 17.23 4.30 -19.52
N GLY A 46 18.15 3.61 -18.84
CA GLY A 46 17.91 2.93 -17.57
C GLY A 46 17.80 1.40 -17.70
N ALA A 47 17.97 0.84 -18.90
CA ALA A 47 18.04 -0.61 -19.16
C ALA A 47 16.85 -1.43 -18.62
N PHE A 48 15.66 -0.82 -18.57
CA PHE A 48 14.50 -1.48 -17.97
C PHE A 48 13.83 -2.52 -18.86
N GLY A 49 13.96 -2.47 -20.19
CA GLY A 49 13.23 -3.37 -21.10
C GLY A 49 13.54 -4.86 -20.88
N LEU A 50 14.83 -5.23 -20.90
CA LEU A 50 15.26 -6.60 -20.58
C LEU A 50 14.86 -6.98 -19.15
N THR A 51 15.12 -6.09 -18.18
CA THR A 51 14.87 -6.34 -16.76
C THR A 51 13.39 -6.65 -16.50
N THR A 52 12.48 -5.83 -17.00
CA THR A 52 11.04 -6.06 -16.79
C THR A 52 10.51 -7.20 -17.63
N GLY A 53 11.04 -7.43 -18.83
CA GLY A 53 10.69 -8.60 -19.63
C GLY A 53 11.06 -9.93 -18.98
N LEU A 54 12.23 -10.02 -18.34
CA LEU A 54 12.61 -11.20 -17.55
C LEU A 54 11.68 -11.39 -16.35
N LEU A 55 11.26 -10.31 -15.69
CA LEU A 55 10.33 -10.36 -14.56
C LEU A 55 8.91 -10.74 -14.99
N ASP A 56 8.46 -10.32 -16.18
CA ASP A 56 7.20 -10.80 -16.76
C ASP A 56 7.26 -12.32 -16.97
N ALA A 57 8.34 -12.81 -17.60
CA ALA A 57 8.52 -14.24 -17.83
C ALA A 57 8.56 -15.03 -16.51
N ALA A 58 9.29 -14.54 -15.50
CA ALA A 58 9.38 -15.18 -14.19
C ALA A 58 8.02 -15.26 -13.49
N HIS A 59 7.22 -14.18 -13.52
CA HIS A 59 5.87 -14.20 -12.97
C HIS A 59 4.98 -15.17 -13.75
N LEU A 60 4.99 -15.08 -15.08
CA LEU A 60 4.15 -15.91 -15.94
C LEU A 60 4.41 -17.40 -15.76
N ILE A 61 5.67 -17.82 -15.68
CA ILE A 61 6.06 -19.22 -15.47
C ILE A 61 5.43 -19.76 -14.18
N GLU A 62 5.57 -19.04 -13.08
CA GLU A 62 5.05 -19.49 -11.80
C GLU A 62 3.51 -19.45 -11.76
N SER A 63 2.86 -18.49 -12.42
CA SER A 63 1.39 -18.49 -12.60
C SER A 63 0.91 -19.69 -13.43
N LEU A 64 1.67 -20.07 -14.46
CA LEU A 64 1.38 -21.26 -15.27
C LEU A 64 1.57 -22.55 -14.48
N ILE A 65 2.60 -22.64 -13.63
CA ILE A 65 2.79 -23.77 -12.71
C ILE A 65 1.58 -23.94 -11.80
N GLN A 66 1.12 -22.85 -11.18
CA GLN A 66 -0.05 -22.88 -10.29
C GLN A 66 -1.30 -23.42 -11.01
N VAL A 67 -1.57 -22.93 -12.22
CA VAL A 67 -2.76 -23.33 -12.98
C VAL A 67 -2.64 -24.76 -13.53
N LEU A 68 -1.49 -25.12 -14.11
CA LEU A 68 -1.32 -26.38 -14.84
C LEU A 68 -0.99 -27.56 -13.93
N LEU A 69 -0.28 -27.33 -12.82
CA LEU A 69 0.28 -28.38 -11.97
C LEU A 69 -0.32 -28.39 -10.56
N GLU A 70 -0.81 -27.26 -10.07
CA GLU A 70 -1.29 -27.12 -8.68
C GLU A 70 -2.82 -26.95 -8.57
N ASN A 71 -3.54 -27.08 -9.70
CA ASN A 71 -5.00 -26.92 -9.80
C ASN A 71 -5.52 -25.55 -9.32
N ALA A 72 -4.70 -24.50 -9.44
CA ALA A 72 -5.16 -23.14 -9.17
C ALA A 72 -6.15 -22.66 -10.24
N ASP A 73 -7.07 -21.78 -9.84
CA ASP A 73 -8.02 -21.16 -10.76
C ASP A 73 -7.31 -20.28 -11.80
N SER A 74 -7.85 -20.25 -13.02
CA SER A 74 -7.23 -19.50 -14.13
C SER A 74 -7.16 -17.99 -13.89
N SER A 75 -7.89 -17.44 -12.92
CA SER A 75 -7.80 -16.05 -12.46
C SER A 75 -6.41 -15.64 -11.97
N VAL A 76 -5.53 -16.59 -11.62
CA VAL A 76 -4.11 -16.31 -11.32
C VAL A 76 -3.39 -15.71 -12.55
N LEU A 77 -3.80 -16.08 -13.76
CA LEU A 77 -3.25 -15.52 -15.00
C LEU A 77 -3.83 -14.11 -15.31
N ASP A 78 -5.02 -13.79 -14.82
CA ASP A 78 -5.55 -12.41 -14.88
C ASP A 78 -4.77 -11.50 -13.94
N GLN A 79 -4.46 -12.00 -12.72
CA GLN A 79 -3.61 -11.28 -11.77
C GLN A 79 -2.22 -11.01 -12.35
N TYR A 80 -1.60 -11.99 -13.02
CA TYR A 80 -0.36 -11.78 -13.76
C TYR A 80 -0.50 -10.60 -14.74
N ALA A 81 -1.53 -10.63 -15.58
CA ALA A 81 -1.73 -9.63 -16.63
C ALA A 81 -1.94 -8.23 -16.04
N GLU A 82 -2.76 -8.10 -15.01
CA GLU A 82 -3.04 -6.83 -14.32
C GLU A 82 -1.79 -6.28 -13.63
N ILE A 83 -1.11 -7.11 -12.83
CA ILE A 83 0.07 -6.69 -12.05
C ILE A 83 1.20 -6.23 -12.97
N ARG A 84 1.55 -7.04 -13.99
CA ARG A 84 2.68 -6.72 -14.88
C ARG A 84 2.39 -5.48 -15.73
N ARG A 85 1.15 -5.32 -16.19
CA ARG A 85 0.72 -4.11 -16.90
C ARG A 85 0.75 -2.88 -16.00
N SER A 86 0.29 -3.00 -14.75
CA SER A 86 0.33 -1.91 -13.77
C SER A 86 1.77 -1.47 -13.49
N ILE A 87 2.68 -2.42 -13.30
CA ILE A 87 4.12 -2.13 -13.10
C ILE A 87 4.69 -1.33 -14.28
N PHE A 88 4.36 -1.71 -15.52
CA PHE A 88 4.81 -0.93 -16.67
C PHE A 88 4.28 0.51 -16.62
N LEU A 89 2.96 0.68 -16.47
CA LEU A 89 2.31 1.99 -16.55
C LEU A 89 2.70 2.92 -15.40
N GLU A 90 2.83 2.38 -14.19
CA GLU A 90 3.04 3.16 -12.97
C GLU A 90 4.52 3.32 -12.62
N ARG A 91 5.42 2.49 -13.18
CA ARG A 91 6.86 2.49 -12.83
C ARG A 91 7.75 2.57 -14.04
N THR A 92 7.76 1.53 -14.88
CA THR A 92 8.73 1.43 -15.98
C THR A 92 8.62 2.61 -16.94
N ASN A 93 7.41 2.94 -17.38
CA ASN A 93 7.17 4.04 -18.30
C ASN A 93 7.54 5.41 -17.69
N PRO A 94 7.04 5.81 -16.50
CA PRO A 94 7.44 7.05 -15.86
C PRO A 94 8.96 7.18 -15.63
N LEU A 95 9.62 6.15 -15.08
CA LEU A 95 11.05 6.18 -14.77
C LEU A 95 11.92 6.27 -16.02
N SER A 96 11.67 5.40 -17.02
CA SER A 96 12.42 5.44 -18.27
C SER A 96 12.17 6.74 -19.06
N THR A 97 10.94 7.28 -18.99
CA THR A 97 10.62 8.59 -19.59
C THR A 97 11.37 9.72 -18.89
N GLN A 98 11.39 9.75 -17.54
CA GLN A 98 12.17 10.73 -16.78
C GLN A 98 13.67 10.62 -17.06
N ASN A 99 14.21 9.41 -17.19
CA ASN A 99 15.60 9.21 -17.57
C ASN A 99 15.91 9.77 -18.96
N LEU A 100 15.02 9.57 -19.93
CA LEU A 100 15.15 10.14 -21.27
C LEU A 100 15.07 11.67 -21.26
N ILE A 101 14.11 12.24 -20.52
CA ILE A 101 13.97 13.69 -20.34
C ILE A 101 15.23 14.25 -19.71
N ARG A 102 15.72 13.65 -18.62
CA ARG A 102 16.96 14.05 -17.96
C ARG A 102 18.14 14.00 -18.93
N ALA A 103 18.27 12.96 -19.74
CA ALA A 103 19.37 12.81 -20.67
C ALA A 103 19.34 13.79 -21.87
N ARG A 104 18.16 14.22 -22.32
CA ARG A 104 18.02 14.88 -23.64
C ARG A 104 17.28 16.23 -23.64
N SER A 105 16.48 16.52 -22.64
CA SER A 105 15.68 17.75 -22.62
C SER A 105 16.57 18.97 -22.37
N ASN A 106 16.27 20.05 -23.09
CA ASN A 106 16.82 21.39 -22.92
C ASN A 106 15.78 22.40 -22.40
N ASP A 107 14.56 21.94 -22.09
CA ASP A 107 13.57 22.76 -21.40
C ASP A 107 14.14 23.24 -20.05
N PRO A 108 14.07 24.56 -19.73
CA PRO A 108 14.64 25.11 -18.50
C PRO A 108 14.22 24.39 -17.21
N LEU A 109 12.97 23.94 -17.11
CA LEU A 109 12.48 23.22 -15.92
C LEU A 109 13.14 21.84 -15.80
N ASN A 110 13.21 21.10 -16.92
CA ASN A 110 13.86 19.79 -16.95
C ASN A 110 15.38 19.87 -16.72
N VAL A 111 16.01 20.98 -17.15
CA VAL A 111 17.42 21.27 -16.86
C VAL A 111 17.61 21.49 -15.36
N GLN A 112 16.77 22.31 -14.74
CA GLN A 112 16.82 22.54 -13.28
C GLN A 112 16.64 21.23 -12.49
N ASP A 113 15.61 20.44 -12.81
CA ASP A 113 15.35 19.14 -12.18
C ASP A 113 16.54 18.17 -12.33
N ARG A 114 17.22 18.21 -13.47
CA ARG A 114 18.43 17.41 -13.71
C ARG A 114 19.59 17.84 -12.82
N GLU A 115 19.86 19.13 -12.73
CA GLU A 115 20.94 19.66 -11.89
C GLU A 115 20.69 19.34 -10.41
N ASP A 116 19.45 19.49 -9.94
CA ASP A 116 19.09 19.18 -8.56
C ASP A 116 19.17 17.68 -8.26
N PHE A 117 18.77 16.82 -9.21
CA PHE A 117 18.98 15.38 -9.10
C PHE A 117 20.47 15.02 -8.97
N PHE A 118 21.36 15.59 -9.81
CA PHE A 118 22.79 15.32 -9.73
C PHE A 118 23.43 15.88 -8.45
N ARG A 119 23.01 17.06 -8.01
CA ARG A 119 23.43 17.64 -6.72
C ARG A 119 23.08 16.72 -5.56
N MET A 120 21.85 16.21 -5.52
CA MET A 120 21.41 15.23 -4.52
C MET A 120 22.28 13.98 -4.50
N LEU A 121 22.76 13.49 -5.66
CA LEU A 121 23.62 12.32 -5.71
C LEU A 121 24.99 12.52 -5.04
N THR A 122 25.47 13.76 -4.95
CA THR A 122 26.77 14.14 -4.34
C THR A 122 26.69 14.47 -2.85
N MET A 123 25.48 14.62 -2.31
CA MET A 123 25.26 14.86 -0.89
C MET A 123 25.48 13.58 -0.06
N GLU A 124 25.87 13.75 1.20
CA GLU A 124 26.02 12.65 2.15
C GLU A 124 24.66 11.95 2.35
N LYS A 125 24.62 10.62 2.24
CA LYS A 125 23.37 9.85 2.20
C LYS A 125 23.17 9.08 3.49
N ASP A 126 22.06 9.31 4.16
CA ASP A 126 21.58 8.41 5.20
C ASP A 126 20.95 7.14 4.60
N ALA A 127 20.72 6.12 5.44
CA ALA A 127 20.12 4.86 5.00
C ALA A 127 18.71 5.05 4.39
N ALA A 128 17.97 6.06 4.85
CA ALA A 128 16.65 6.41 4.32
C ALA A 128 16.72 6.93 2.87
N THR A 129 17.76 7.71 2.55
CA THR A 129 18.04 8.22 1.20
C THR A 129 18.44 7.10 0.26
N ILE A 130 19.30 6.18 0.72
CA ILE A 130 19.69 4.99 -0.06
C ILE A 130 18.46 4.12 -0.37
N LEU A 131 17.62 3.86 0.64
CA LEU A 131 16.39 3.10 0.45
C LEU A 131 15.44 3.81 -0.52
N LYS A 132 15.22 5.13 -0.40
CA LYS A 132 14.37 5.90 -1.33
C LYS A 132 14.83 5.82 -2.78
N VAL A 133 16.14 5.82 -3.03
CA VAL A 133 16.72 5.76 -4.38
C VAL A 133 16.73 4.34 -4.95
N ALA A 134 16.93 3.32 -4.11
CA ALA A 134 16.98 1.92 -4.55
C ALA A 134 15.61 1.23 -4.61
N LEU A 135 14.63 1.68 -3.82
CA LEU A 135 13.26 1.14 -3.76
C LEU A 135 12.55 1.04 -5.13
N PRO A 136 12.68 2.01 -6.05
CA PRO A 136 12.08 1.92 -7.39
C PRO A 136 12.60 0.74 -8.23
N ASP A 137 13.84 0.30 -8.02
CA ASP A 137 14.40 -0.85 -8.75
C ASP A 137 13.89 -2.17 -8.17
N TYR A 138 13.70 -2.26 -6.84
CA TYR A 138 13.05 -3.41 -6.19
C TYR A 138 11.56 -3.52 -6.51
N ALA A 139 10.90 -2.39 -6.79
CA ALA A 139 9.49 -2.28 -7.16
C ALA A 139 9.14 -2.93 -8.50
N LEU A 140 10.13 -3.29 -9.32
CA LEU A 140 9.91 -3.98 -10.60
C LEU A 140 9.61 -5.47 -10.41
N SER A 141 10.01 -6.03 -9.26
CA SER A 141 9.88 -7.46 -8.97
C SER A 141 8.49 -7.80 -8.43
N SER A 142 7.76 -8.61 -9.18
CA SER A 142 6.60 -9.36 -8.70
C SER A 142 6.72 -10.77 -9.25
N THR A 143 6.96 -11.75 -8.39
CA THR A 143 6.89 -13.17 -8.76
C THR A 143 5.48 -13.68 -8.48
N SER A 144 5.00 -14.78 -9.08
CA SER A 144 3.65 -15.27 -8.73
C SER A 144 3.55 -15.88 -7.32
N LYS A 145 4.69 -16.07 -6.63
CA LYS A 145 4.74 -16.34 -5.18
C LYS A 145 4.42 -15.09 -4.34
N THR A 146 4.46 -13.91 -4.96
CA THR A 146 4.15 -12.61 -4.39
C THR A 146 3.15 -11.89 -5.31
N THR A 147 1.90 -12.34 -5.31
CA THR A 147 0.75 -11.83 -6.11
C THR A 147 0.32 -10.41 -5.73
N PHE A 148 1.23 -9.55 -5.28
CA PHE A 148 0.90 -8.28 -4.66
C PHE A 148 1.87 -7.16 -5.04
N ALA A 149 1.38 -5.91 -5.05
CA ALA A 149 2.20 -4.73 -5.31
C ALA A 149 3.30 -4.60 -4.24
N THR A 150 4.57 -4.65 -4.66
CA THR A 150 5.74 -4.69 -3.77
C THR A 150 6.34 -3.32 -3.49
N TYR A 151 5.62 -2.23 -3.79
CA TYR A 151 6.23 -0.91 -3.93
C TYR A 151 5.50 0.24 -3.26
N GLU A 152 4.22 0.09 -2.94
CA GLU A 152 3.47 1.15 -2.26
C GLU A 152 3.69 1.04 -0.76
N GLU A 153 3.87 2.18 -0.09
CA GLU A 153 3.75 2.20 1.36
C GLU A 153 2.33 1.76 1.74
N LEU A 154 2.27 0.80 2.66
CA LEU A 154 1.03 0.17 3.09
C LEU A 154 0.65 0.64 4.47
N THR A 155 -0.64 0.85 4.68
CA THR A 155 -1.24 0.91 6.01
C THR A 155 -2.09 -0.34 6.22
N TRP A 156 -1.70 -1.19 7.16
CA TRP A 156 -2.48 -2.36 7.56
C TRP A 156 -3.35 -2.01 8.75
N PHE A 157 -4.67 -2.05 8.56
CA PHE A 157 -5.64 -1.90 9.63
C PHE A 157 -6.08 -3.28 10.13
N ILE A 158 -6.04 -3.48 11.44
CA ILE A 158 -6.38 -4.75 12.09
C ILE A 158 -7.30 -4.47 13.28
N SER A 159 -8.48 -5.09 13.31
CA SER A 159 -9.35 -5.02 14.48
C SER A 159 -8.80 -5.87 15.61
N VAL A 160 -8.86 -5.36 16.83
CA VAL A 160 -8.44 -6.08 18.03
C VAL A 160 -9.61 -6.16 18.99
N THR A 161 -10.04 -7.39 19.26
CA THR A 161 -11.17 -7.69 20.14
C THR A 161 -10.69 -8.48 21.35
N LYS A 162 -11.14 -8.09 22.53
CA LYS A 162 -10.84 -8.75 23.80
C LYS A 162 -11.27 -10.22 23.76
N ILE A 163 -10.47 -11.11 24.33
CA ILE A 163 -10.87 -12.50 24.59
C ILE A 163 -12.04 -12.49 25.61
N ASP A 164 -13.07 -13.28 25.34
CA ASP A 164 -14.34 -13.18 26.08
C ASP A 164 -14.13 -13.33 27.61
N ASP A 165 -13.30 -14.29 28.03
CA ASP A 165 -12.99 -14.58 29.44
C ASP A 165 -12.00 -13.60 30.12
N TRP A 166 -11.44 -12.63 29.38
CA TRP A 166 -10.49 -11.68 29.96
C TRP A 166 -11.18 -10.48 30.60
N THR A 167 -10.60 -9.94 31.68
CA THR A 167 -11.00 -8.62 32.17
C THR A 167 -10.47 -7.52 31.25
N ASN A 168 -11.08 -6.33 31.32
CA ASN A 168 -10.63 -5.17 30.54
C ASN A 168 -9.22 -4.72 30.95
N GLU A 169 -8.87 -4.83 32.24
CA GLU A 169 -7.56 -4.47 32.77
C GLU A 169 -6.48 -5.40 32.24
N LYS A 170 -6.72 -6.72 32.30
CA LYS A 170 -5.81 -7.72 31.73
C LYS A 170 -5.59 -7.46 30.25
N PHE A 171 -6.67 -7.32 29.49
CA PHE A 171 -6.60 -7.06 28.05
C PHE A 171 -5.84 -5.78 27.72
N THR A 172 -6.14 -4.69 28.42
CA THR A 172 -5.47 -3.41 28.21
C THR A 172 -3.97 -3.54 28.51
N HIS A 173 -3.58 -4.25 29.58
CA HIS A 173 -2.19 -4.48 29.91
C HIS A 173 -1.47 -5.32 28.84
N GLU A 174 -2.04 -6.47 28.46
CA GLU A 174 -1.45 -7.36 27.45
C GLU A 174 -1.30 -6.65 26.10
N TYR A 175 -2.31 -5.89 25.66
CA TYR A 175 -2.28 -5.24 24.35
C TYR A 175 -1.45 -3.93 24.32
N LYS A 176 -1.64 -3.05 25.32
CA LYS A 176 -0.97 -1.73 25.33
C LYS A 176 0.45 -1.76 25.87
N VAL A 177 0.78 -2.72 26.73
CA VAL A 177 2.07 -2.79 27.40
C VAL A 177 2.90 -3.93 26.81
N VAL A 178 2.44 -5.17 26.97
CA VAL A 178 3.23 -6.36 26.58
C VAL A 178 3.42 -6.41 25.07
N HIS A 179 2.32 -6.48 24.32
CA HIS A 179 2.35 -6.57 22.87
C HIS A 179 3.04 -5.34 22.22
N ALA A 180 2.68 -4.12 22.65
CA ALA A 180 3.30 -2.91 22.13
C ALA A 180 4.82 -2.85 22.40
N SER A 181 5.28 -3.30 23.57
CA SER A 181 6.72 -3.37 23.89
C SER A 181 7.44 -4.39 23.01
N MET A 182 6.83 -5.56 22.78
CA MET A 182 7.42 -6.56 21.88
C MET A 182 7.58 -6.00 20.46
N THR A 183 6.60 -5.23 19.98
CA THR A 183 6.70 -4.58 18.66
C THR A 183 7.78 -3.50 18.61
N ARG A 184 7.93 -2.69 19.67
CA ARG A 184 9.03 -1.70 19.80
C ARG A 184 10.40 -2.36 19.76
N GLN A 185 10.59 -3.44 20.52
CA GLN A 185 11.83 -4.20 20.48
C GLN A 185 12.10 -4.75 19.08
N GLY A 186 11.09 -5.31 18.41
CA GLY A 186 11.22 -5.73 17.01
C GLY A 186 11.70 -4.59 16.10
N LYS A 187 11.17 -3.36 16.30
CA LYS A 187 11.59 -2.18 15.55
C LYS A 187 13.05 -1.81 15.79
N GLU A 188 13.52 -1.83 17.03
CA GLU A 188 14.92 -1.58 17.40
C GLU A 188 15.87 -2.61 16.77
N HIS A 189 15.41 -3.84 16.58
CA HIS A 189 16.15 -4.92 15.93
C HIS A 189 15.96 -4.96 14.40
N GLY A 190 15.44 -3.88 13.80
CA GLY A 190 15.39 -3.72 12.35
C GLY A 190 14.08 -4.15 11.68
N ALA A 191 12.98 -4.37 12.43
CA ALA A 191 11.69 -4.67 11.81
C ALA A 191 11.26 -3.54 10.85
N PRO A 192 10.71 -3.88 9.67
CA PRO A 192 10.45 -2.92 8.61
C PRO A 192 9.31 -1.96 8.91
N THR A 193 8.47 -2.25 9.91
CA THR A 193 7.33 -1.42 10.34
C THR A 193 7.77 0.03 10.58
N ARG A 194 7.20 0.98 9.84
CA ARG A 194 7.52 2.41 9.91
C ARG A 194 6.79 3.11 11.05
N HIS A 195 5.50 2.84 11.17
CA HIS A 195 4.64 3.44 12.18
C HIS A 195 3.74 2.41 12.81
N TYR A 196 3.46 2.59 14.09
CA TYR A 196 2.49 1.80 14.83
C TYR A 196 1.61 2.72 15.68
N THR A 197 0.31 2.72 15.39
CA THR A 197 -0.71 3.41 16.19
C THR A 197 -1.77 2.42 16.68
N GLN A 198 -2.17 2.54 17.93
CA GLN A 198 -3.32 1.86 18.51
C GLN A 198 -4.47 2.85 18.66
N TYR A 199 -5.59 2.61 17.96
CA TYR A 199 -6.80 3.41 18.05
C TYR A 199 -7.77 2.78 19.03
N LYS A 200 -7.91 3.35 20.24
CA LYS A 200 -8.86 2.89 21.24
C LYS A 200 -10.28 3.24 20.80
N ASN A 201 -11.15 2.26 20.62
CA ASN A 201 -12.56 2.52 20.35
C ASN A 201 -13.23 3.12 21.60
N LEU A 202 -13.90 4.26 21.43
CA LEU A 202 -14.62 4.94 22.50
C LEU A 202 -16.07 4.47 22.63
N PHE A 203 -16.54 3.63 21.70
CA PHE A 203 -17.92 3.14 21.65
C PHE A 203 -18.97 4.27 21.64
N GLU A 204 -18.66 5.36 20.95
CA GLU A 204 -19.62 6.43 20.70
C GLU A 204 -20.71 5.96 19.72
N ASP A 205 -21.96 6.21 20.09
CA ASP A 205 -23.11 5.97 19.23
C ASP A 205 -23.19 7.04 18.14
N ILE A 206 -23.27 6.59 16.89
CA ILE A 206 -23.30 7.40 15.68
C ILE A 206 -24.52 6.96 14.86
N PRO A 207 -25.57 7.81 14.75
CA PRO A 207 -26.76 7.48 13.97
C PRO A 207 -26.43 7.13 12.51
N GLY A 208 -27.01 6.04 12.00
CA GLY A 208 -26.83 5.60 10.60
C GLY A 208 -25.56 4.80 10.33
N ALA A 209 -24.74 4.49 11.34
CA ALA A 209 -23.52 3.72 11.20
C ALA A 209 -23.56 2.41 12.00
N LYS A 210 -22.84 1.38 11.51
CA LYS A 210 -22.62 0.15 12.27
C LYS A 210 -21.48 0.38 13.26
N GLN A 211 -21.76 0.21 14.55
CA GLN A 211 -20.72 0.23 15.58
C GLN A 211 -20.13 -1.18 15.74
N PRO A 212 -18.83 -1.39 15.46
CA PRO A 212 -18.22 -2.70 15.61
C PRO A 212 -17.87 -3.00 17.07
N GLY A 213 -17.86 -4.29 17.43
CA GLY A 213 -17.41 -4.78 18.75
C GLY A 213 -15.89 -4.74 18.97
N TRP A 214 -15.14 -4.01 18.14
CA TRP A 214 -13.68 -3.93 18.21
C TRP A 214 -13.26 -3.02 19.36
N ASN A 215 -12.44 -3.52 20.28
CA ASN A 215 -11.93 -2.69 21.38
C ASN A 215 -10.87 -1.70 20.90
N TYR A 216 -10.05 -2.13 19.93
CA TYR A 216 -9.06 -1.29 19.28
C TYR A 216 -9.01 -1.56 17.78
N VAL A 217 -8.46 -0.60 17.04
CA VAL A 217 -7.93 -0.82 15.69
C VAL A 217 -6.43 -0.57 15.74
N THR A 218 -5.65 -1.56 15.37
CA THR A 218 -4.22 -1.41 15.11
C THR A 218 -4.02 -0.82 13.72
N SER A 219 -3.12 0.15 13.58
CA SER A 219 -2.59 0.58 12.29
C SER A 219 -1.08 0.42 12.27
N LEU A 220 -0.60 -0.38 11.32
CA LEU A 220 0.82 -0.60 11.06
C LEU A 220 1.16 -0.10 9.67
N VAL A 221 2.17 0.75 9.57
CA VAL A 221 2.67 1.24 8.28
C VAL A 221 3.90 0.44 7.88
N PHE A 222 3.94 -0.07 6.65
CA PHE A 222 5.06 -0.83 6.11
C PHE A 222 5.57 -0.19 4.81
N PRO A 223 6.87 -0.32 4.49
CA PRO A 223 7.41 0.24 3.25
C PRO A 223 6.77 -0.37 2.01
N ASN A 224 6.38 -1.66 2.06
CA ASN A 224 5.68 -2.37 1.01
C ASN A 224 5.21 -3.77 1.46
N MET A 225 4.42 -4.43 0.59
CA MET A 225 3.88 -5.77 0.86
C MET A 225 4.95 -6.86 0.91
N PHE A 226 6.03 -6.70 0.13
CA PHE A 226 7.13 -7.67 0.10
C PHE A 226 7.73 -7.85 1.49
N LEU A 227 7.96 -6.75 2.21
CA LEU A 227 8.51 -6.80 3.56
C LEU A 227 7.54 -7.38 4.59
N ILE A 228 6.23 -7.20 4.41
CA ILE A 228 5.21 -7.87 5.23
C ILE A 228 5.32 -9.38 5.01
N HIS A 229 5.23 -9.82 3.75
CA HIS A 229 5.31 -11.24 3.40
C HIS A 229 6.63 -11.85 3.88
N ALA A 230 7.78 -11.25 3.56
CA ALA A 230 9.09 -11.73 3.98
C ALA A 230 9.19 -11.83 5.51
N GLY A 231 8.68 -10.85 6.24
CA GLY A 231 8.62 -10.88 7.70
C GLY A 231 7.76 -12.02 8.25
N LEU A 232 6.62 -12.31 7.61
CA LEU A 232 5.76 -13.45 8.00
C LEU A 232 6.37 -14.81 7.64
N GLN A 233 7.26 -14.88 6.65
CA GLN A 233 7.99 -16.09 6.28
C GLN A 233 9.26 -16.32 7.10
N ASP A 234 9.74 -15.32 7.84
CA ASP A 234 10.97 -15.39 8.64
C ASP A 234 10.91 -16.56 9.65
N ALA A 235 11.99 -17.34 9.72
CA ALA A 235 12.03 -18.52 10.57
C ALA A 235 11.97 -18.15 12.07
N GLY A 236 12.55 -17.02 12.46
CA GLY A 236 12.50 -16.52 13.84
C GLY A 236 11.09 -16.06 14.23
N TYR A 237 10.41 -15.33 13.33
CA TYR A 237 9.00 -15.00 13.49
C TYR A 237 8.17 -16.29 13.62
N ARG A 238 8.30 -17.23 12.68
CA ARG A 238 7.51 -18.48 12.69
C ARG A 238 7.75 -19.36 13.90
N ALA A 239 8.96 -19.38 14.45
CA ALA A 239 9.27 -20.11 15.67
C ALA A 239 8.52 -19.59 16.91
N THR A 240 8.05 -18.34 16.87
CA THR A 240 7.36 -17.67 17.98
C THR A 240 5.95 -17.18 17.62
N ALA A 241 5.54 -17.35 16.36
CA ALA A 241 4.23 -16.98 15.87
C ALA A 241 3.17 -17.76 16.65
N GLY A 242 2.29 -17.04 17.33
CA GLY A 242 1.27 -17.66 18.19
C GLY A 242 1.65 -17.86 19.66
N SER A 243 2.91 -17.62 20.04
CA SER A 243 3.34 -17.76 21.45
C SER A 243 2.78 -16.67 22.37
N HIS A 244 2.30 -15.55 21.80
CA HIS A 244 1.68 -14.46 22.54
C HIS A 244 0.33 -14.10 21.92
N ILE A 245 -0.75 -14.66 22.48
CA ILE A 245 -2.13 -14.37 22.09
C ILE A 245 -2.72 -13.37 23.08
N PHE A 246 -3.04 -12.17 22.59
CA PHE A 246 -3.56 -11.05 23.39
C PHE A 246 -4.98 -10.60 23.00
N CYS A 247 -5.53 -11.18 21.92
CA CYS A 247 -6.86 -10.85 21.40
C CYS A 247 -7.47 -12.07 20.71
N ARG A 248 -8.76 -11.98 20.38
CA ARG A 248 -9.42 -12.99 19.54
C ARG A 248 -8.77 -13.02 18.15
N LEU A 249 -8.72 -14.22 17.56
CA LEU A 249 -8.05 -14.45 16.28
C LEU A 249 -8.98 -14.25 15.07
N ASP A 250 -10.29 -14.03 15.29
CA ASP A 250 -11.26 -13.64 14.26
C ASP A 250 -11.14 -12.13 13.90
N GLN A 251 -9.89 -11.68 13.80
CA GLN A 251 -9.54 -10.31 13.45
C GLN A 251 -10.06 -9.97 12.06
N GLN A 252 -10.31 -8.69 11.82
CA GLN A 252 -10.82 -8.18 10.56
C GLN A 252 -10.00 -6.97 10.16
N GLY A 253 -10.01 -6.64 8.87
CA GLY A 253 -9.34 -5.44 8.41
C GLY A 253 -8.95 -5.52 6.95
N CYS A 254 -7.96 -4.71 6.57
CA CYS A 254 -7.47 -4.64 5.20
C CYS A 254 -6.06 -4.05 5.15
N LEU A 255 -5.31 -4.49 4.16
CA LEU A 255 -4.04 -3.89 3.74
C LEU A 255 -4.35 -2.82 2.69
N THR A 256 -3.94 -1.59 2.95
CA THR A 256 -4.40 -0.46 2.15
C THR A 256 -3.25 0.40 1.63
N ARG A 257 -3.46 1.02 0.47
CA ARG A 257 -2.61 2.09 -0.04
C ARG A 257 -3.22 3.44 0.28
N LYS A 258 -2.39 4.41 0.64
CA LYS A 258 -2.85 5.78 0.92
C LYS A 258 -3.07 6.53 -0.40
N ILE A 259 -4.27 7.06 -0.60
CA ILE A 259 -4.64 7.87 -1.77
C ILE A 259 -4.34 9.34 -1.51
N LEU A 260 -4.76 9.84 -0.35
CA LEU A 260 -4.60 11.24 0.04
C LEU A 260 -4.51 11.36 1.55
N THR A 261 -3.72 12.32 2.02
CA THR A 261 -3.85 12.90 3.36
C THR A 261 -3.86 14.42 3.24
N TYR A 262 -4.77 15.05 3.97
CA TYR A 262 -4.84 16.49 4.20
C TYR A 262 -4.79 16.76 5.71
N SER A 263 -4.08 17.82 6.11
CA SER A 263 -4.01 18.31 7.49
C SER A 263 -3.87 19.83 7.49
N LYS A 264 -4.48 20.52 8.46
CA LYS A 264 -4.52 21.99 8.54
C LYS A 264 -3.23 22.67 8.99
N GLY A 265 -2.28 21.95 9.58
CA GLY A 265 -1.02 22.55 10.02
C GLY A 265 -0.40 21.83 11.21
N GLN A 266 0.92 21.86 11.27
CA GLN A 266 1.78 21.20 12.25
C GLN A 266 1.87 22.03 13.54
N GLU A 267 1.38 21.51 14.68
CA GLU A 267 1.91 21.89 15.99
C GLU A 267 1.59 20.79 17.04
N ASN A 268 2.68 20.23 17.58
CA ASN A 268 2.82 19.19 18.60
C ASN A 268 2.66 17.70 18.18
N PRO A 269 3.64 16.82 18.50
CA PRO A 269 3.81 15.48 17.90
C PRO A 269 2.90 14.37 18.48
N ASN A 270 1.96 14.70 19.36
CA ASN A 270 0.95 13.75 19.80
C ASN A 270 -0.28 13.91 18.91
N SER A 271 -0.60 12.84 18.17
CA SER A 271 -1.73 12.64 17.25
C SER A 271 -3.01 13.43 17.58
N PRO A 272 -3.88 13.69 16.58
CA PRO A 272 -5.20 14.29 16.83
C PRO A 272 -5.89 13.61 18.00
N ALA A 273 -6.49 14.37 18.91
CA ALA A 273 -7.07 13.81 20.13
C ALA A 273 -8.13 12.75 19.82
N ILE A 274 -8.85 12.91 18.70
CA ILE A 274 -9.85 11.97 18.20
C ILE A 274 -9.63 11.72 16.71
N ARG A 275 -9.56 10.45 16.33
CA ARG A 275 -9.63 10.01 14.93
C ARG A 275 -10.88 9.16 14.74
N VAL A 276 -11.71 9.54 13.78
CA VAL A 276 -12.82 8.70 13.33
C VAL A 276 -12.33 7.87 12.15
N LEU A 277 -12.40 6.54 12.26
CA LEU A 277 -12.11 5.60 11.18
C LEU A 277 -13.42 5.08 10.60
N LEU A 278 -13.54 5.11 9.27
CA LEU A 278 -14.68 4.66 8.52
C LEU A 278 -14.21 3.52 7.60
N PHE A 279 -14.64 2.31 7.91
CA PHE A 279 -14.33 1.12 7.12
C PHE A 279 -15.45 0.87 6.13
N HIS A 280 -15.18 1.06 4.84
CA HIS A 280 -16.17 0.84 3.78
C HIS A 280 -16.34 -0.66 3.54
N GLU A 281 -17.52 -1.19 3.87
CA GLU A 281 -17.87 -2.59 3.66
C GLU A 281 -18.01 -2.89 2.17
N ARG A 282 -17.58 -4.09 1.83
CA ARG A 282 -17.67 -4.66 0.50
C ARG A 282 -19.00 -5.41 0.36
N CYS A 283 -19.78 -5.09 -0.67
CA CYS A 283 -21.08 -5.74 -0.92
C CYS A 283 -20.96 -7.03 -1.74
N SER A 284 -19.86 -7.23 -2.47
CA SER A 284 -19.56 -8.46 -3.24
C SER A 284 -18.06 -8.63 -3.45
N SER A 285 -17.59 -9.81 -3.85
CA SER A 285 -16.15 -10.07 -4.08
C SER A 285 -15.50 -9.16 -5.14
N THR A 286 -16.30 -8.56 -6.02
CA THR A 286 -15.85 -7.64 -7.09
C THR A 286 -16.19 -6.17 -6.82
N ASP A 287 -16.79 -5.87 -5.67
CA ASP A 287 -17.10 -4.49 -5.27
C ASP A 287 -15.80 -3.80 -4.84
N GLU A 288 -15.27 -2.95 -5.72
CA GLU A 288 -14.06 -2.17 -5.54
C GLU A 288 -14.31 -0.72 -5.90
N PHE A 289 -13.57 0.20 -5.29
CA PHE A 289 -13.62 1.60 -5.71
C PHE A 289 -12.95 1.79 -7.07
N SER A 290 -13.64 2.49 -7.97
CA SER A 290 -13.02 2.96 -9.21
C SER A 290 -12.05 4.10 -8.91
N ARG A 291 -11.11 4.34 -9.84
CA ARG A 291 -10.17 5.46 -9.75
C ARG A 291 -10.92 6.79 -9.68
N ASP A 292 -11.90 6.99 -10.55
CA ASP A 292 -12.71 8.21 -10.60
C ASP A 292 -13.46 8.47 -9.28
N TRP A 293 -13.96 7.41 -8.64
CA TRP A 293 -14.61 7.52 -7.34
C TRP A 293 -13.62 7.97 -6.27
N LEU A 294 -12.43 7.36 -6.21
CA LEU A 294 -11.39 7.72 -5.23
C LEU A 294 -10.93 9.17 -5.41
N GLU A 295 -10.68 9.60 -6.64
CA GLU A 295 -10.26 10.97 -6.95
C GLU A 295 -11.35 11.98 -6.59
N SER A 296 -12.60 11.70 -6.95
CA SER A 296 -13.75 12.56 -6.64
C SER A 296 -14.00 12.67 -5.14
N ARG A 297 -13.93 11.54 -4.42
CA ARG A 297 -14.15 11.50 -2.97
C ARG A 297 -13.03 12.20 -2.21
N ALA A 298 -11.78 11.97 -2.60
CA ALA A 298 -10.62 12.63 -2.02
C ALA A 298 -10.67 14.15 -2.22
N ALA A 299 -11.04 14.61 -3.43
CA ALA A 299 -11.20 16.03 -3.73
C ALA A 299 -12.31 16.67 -2.88
N ARG A 300 -13.48 16.02 -2.81
CA ARG A 300 -14.63 16.51 -2.04
C ARG A 300 -14.31 16.66 -0.55
N PHE A 301 -13.91 15.58 0.11
CA PHE A 301 -13.75 15.61 1.57
C PHE A 301 -12.49 16.32 2.04
N SER A 302 -11.46 16.46 1.18
CA SER A 302 -10.36 17.37 1.48
C SER A 302 -10.80 18.84 1.42
N ALA A 303 -11.72 19.21 0.53
CA ALA A 303 -12.31 20.56 0.50
C ALA A 303 -13.23 20.81 1.70
N ASP A 304 -14.05 19.84 2.10
CA ASP A 304 -14.83 19.92 3.34
C ASP A 304 -13.92 20.07 4.56
N ALA A 305 -12.88 19.23 4.68
CA ALA A 305 -11.93 19.31 5.79
C ALA A 305 -11.21 20.67 5.84
N LYS A 306 -10.90 21.28 4.70
CA LYS A 306 -10.32 22.63 4.62
C LYS A 306 -11.27 23.70 5.15
N SER A 307 -12.54 23.62 4.79
CA SER A 307 -13.54 24.65 5.09
C SER A 307 -14.19 24.51 6.47
N ASP A 308 -14.37 23.30 6.97
CA ASP A 308 -15.03 23.04 8.25
C ASP A 308 -14.04 23.17 9.41
N SER A 309 -14.23 24.17 10.28
CA SER A 309 -13.33 24.45 11.41
C SER A 309 -13.21 23.31 12.43
N ARG A 310 -14.19 22.40 12.48
CA ARG A 310 -14.19 21.24 13.40
C ARG A 310 -13.15 20.19 12.97
N VAL A 311 -12.93 20.05 11.66
CA VAL A 311 -12.06 19.02 11.07
C VAL A 311 -10.61 19.51 11.02
N GLN A 312 -9.69 18.70 11.53
CA GLN A 312 -8.25 18.97 11.56
C GLN A 312 -7.51 18.30 10.40
N GLY A 313 -8.04 17.18 9.92
CA GLY A 313 -7.41 16.38 8.88
C GLY A 313 -8.38 15.38 8.26
N TYR A 314 -8.01 14.92 7.08
CA TYR A 314 -8.74 13.93 6.31
C TYR A 314 -7.74 12.98 5.65
N SER A 315 -8.04 11.70 5.61
CA SER A 315 -7.23 10.72 4.90
C SER A 315 -8.10 9.65 4.25
N LEU A 316 -7.69 9.21 3.06
CA LEU A 316 -8.37 8.17 2.30
C LEU A 316 -7.37 7.09 1.90
N TRP A 317 -7.77 5.84 2.11
CA TRP A 317 -7.02 4.66 1.73
C TRP A 317 -7.88 3.71 0.90
N GLN A 318 -7.27 3.11 -0.12
CA GLN A 318 -7.88 2.07 -0.95
C GLN A 318 -7.39 0.69 -0.49
N ASP A 319 -8.30 -0.28 -0.42
CA ASP A 319 -7.93 -1.68 -0.17
C ASP A 319 -7.08 -2.22 -1.33
N ILE A 320 -5.97 -2.86 -0.96
CA ILE A 320 -5.13 -3.63 -1.88
C ILE A 320 -4.76 -4.99 -1.27
N THR A 321 -5.62 -5.51 -0.39
CA THR A 321 -5.45 -6.83 0.20
C THR A 321 -5.37 -7.89 -0.91
N PRO A 322 -4.32 -8.71 -0.95
CA PRO A 322 -4.16 -9.70 -2.02
C PRO A 322 -5.32 -10.69 -2.01
N LYS A 323 -5.91 -10.98 -3.17
CA LYS A 323 -7.07 -11.89 -3.28
C LYS A 323 -6.78 -13.29 -2.72
N ASN A 324 -5.53 -13.73 -2.79
CA ASN A 324 -5.03 -14.95 -2.16
C ASN A 324 -4.41 -14.70 -0.77
N SER A 325 -4.94 -13.79 0.05
CA SER A 325 -4.39 -13.44 1.38
C SER A 325 -4.21 -14.63 2.32
N ARG A 326 -4.93 -15.73 2.09
CA ARG A 326 -4.70 -17.00 2.80
C ARG A 326 -3.26 -17.51 2.63
N TYR A 327 -2.66 -17.33 1.45
CA TYR A 327 -1.26 -17.64 1.21
C TYR A 327 -0.33 -16.68 1.98
N LEU A 328 -0.66 -15.37 1.96
CA LEU A 328 0.12 -14.35 2.68
C LEU A 328 0.18 -14.62 4.19
N PHE A 329 -0.94 -15.02 4.78
CA PHE A 329 -1.08 -15.22 6.23
C PHE A 329 -0.92 -16.68 6.67
N LYS A 330 -0.58 -17.59 5.76
CA LYS A 330 -0.47 -19.01 6.05
C LYS A 330 0.52 -19.29 7.19
N ASP A 331 0.11 -20.12 8.15
CA ASP A 331 0.88 -20.52 9.33
C ASP A 331 1.22 -19.31 10.24
N THR A 332 0.33 -18.32 10.31
CA THR A 332 0.47 -17.12 11.16
C THR A 332 -0.78 -16.89 12.02
N LEU A 333 -0.66 -16.02 13.03
CA LEU A 333 -1.80 -15.57 13.86
C LEU A 333 -2.91 -14.87 13.07
N PHE A 334 -2.62 -14.43 11.85
CA PHE A 334 -3.55 -13.70 10.98
C PHE A 334 -4.30 -14.62 10.02
N GLU A 335 -3.93 -15.90 9.91
CA GLU A 335 -4.60 -16.86 9.02
C GLU A 335 -6.12 -16.98 9.24
N PRO A 336 -6.64 -17.06 10.47
CA PRO A 336 -8.09 -17.16 10.71
C PRO A 336 -8.85 -15.83 10.53
N GLY A 337 -8.16 -14.71 10.25
CA GLY A 337 -8.79 -13.41 10.12
C GLY A 337 -9.60 -13.20 8.83
N HIS A 338 -10.48 -12.19 8.85
CA HIS A 338 -11.34 -11.78 7.76
C HIS A 338 -10.80 -10.50 7.09
N TRP A 339 -10.05 -10.68 6.00
CA TRP A 339 -9.28 -9.59 5.37
C TRP A 339 -9.92 -8.99 4.11
N HIS A 340 -11.10 -9.49 3.72
CA HIS A 340 -11.76 -9.13 2.45
C HIS A 340 -13.13 -8.45 2.64
N GLU A 341 -13.50 -8.12 3.88
CA GLU A 341 -14.80 -7.49 4.17
C GLU A 341 -14.86 -6.01 3.76
N PHE A 342 -13.71 -5.38 3.52
CA PHE A 342 -13.60 -3.96 3.25
C PHE A 342 -13.00 -3.68 1.87
N LYS A 343 -13.34 -2.53 1.30
CA LYS A 343 -12.81 -2.02 0.02
C LYS A 343 -12.03 -0.71 0.14
N GLY A 344 -11.99 -0.16 1.36
CA GLY A 344 -11.16 0.98 1.72
C GLY A 344 -11.43 1.50 3.12
N VAL A 345 -10.60 2.43 3.55
CA VAL A 345 -10.69 3.09 4.85
C VAL A 345 -10.63 4.60 4.63
N GLU A 346 -11.47 5.33 5.34
CA GLU A 346 -11.48 6.79 5.37
C GLU A 346 -11.31 7.25 6.81
N ALA A 347 -10.66 8.40 7.02
CA ALA A 347 -10.51 8.95 8.37
C ALA A 347 -10.66 10.46 8.40
N PHE A 348 -11.26 10.94 9.50
CA PHE A 348 -11.35 12.35 9.85
C PHE A 348 -10.76 12.58 11.22
N ASP A 349 -9.99 13.66 11.34
CA ASP A 349 -9.28 14.04 12.56
C ASP A 349 -9.94 15.23 13.25
N PHE A 350 -10.04 15.16 14.57
CA PHE A 350 -10.72 16.16 15.40
C PHE A 350 -9.95 16.42 16.70
N THR A 351 -10.22 17.57 17.31
CA THR A 351 -9.71 17.94 18.64
C THR A 351 -10.50 17.33 19.79
N GLU A 352 -11.76 16.95 19.57
CA GLU A 352 -12.66 16.43 20.61
C GLU A 352 -13.80 15.59 20.00
N VAL A 353 -14.43 14.75 20.83
CA VAL A 353 -15.52 13.84 20.41
C VAL A 353 -16.76 14.63 19.95
N THR A 354 -17.08 15.73 20.61
CA THR A 354 -18.25 16.57 20.27
C THR A 354 -18.15 17.11 18.84
N SER A 355 -16.96 17.58 18.45
CA SER A 355 -16.68 18.04 17.09
C SER A 355 -16.82 16.91 16.07
N ALA A 356 -16.32 15.70 16.40
CA ALA A 356 -16.47 14.53 15.55
C ALA A 356 -17.95 14.15 15.33
N LYS A 357 -18.74 14.05 16.41
CA LYS A 357 -20.17 13.72 16.35
C LYS A 357 -20.96 14.78 15.59
N GLY A 358 -20.65 16.06 15.81
CA GLY A 358 -21.28 17.17 15.11
C GLY A 358 -21.00 17.14 13.60
N PHE A 359 -19.76 16.84 13.20
CA PHE A 359 -19.40 16.68 11.79
C PHE A 359 -20.14 15.50 11.15
N LEU A 360 -20.02 14.32 11.76
CA LEU A 360 -20.66 13.09 11.28
C LEU A 360 -22.17 13.26 11.15
N SER A 361 -22.84 13.83 12.15
CA SER A 361 -24.30 14.07 12.10
C SER A 361 -24.70 15.00 10.94
N SER A 362 -23.86 15.99 10.62
CA SER A 362 -24.15 16.94 9.52
C SER A 362 -23.80 16.42 8.12
N ARG A 363 -22.97 15.38 8.02
CA ARG A 363 -22.42 14.88 6.75
C ARG A 363 -22.70 13.40 6.50
N MET A 364 -23.46 12.71 7.37
CA MET A 364 -23.64 11.25 7.28
C MET A 364 -24.23 10.82 5.94
N ASN A 365 -25.23 11.55 5.41
CA ASN A 365 -25.82 11.24 4.11
C ASN A 365 -24.78 11.38 2.98
N ASP A 366 -23.95 12.43 3.00
CA ASP A 366 -22.90 12.62 2.01
C ASP A 366 -21.80 11.54 2.11
N ILE A 367 -21.43 11.17 3.34
CA ILE A 367 -20.44 10.14 3.65
C ILE A 367 -20.91 8.77 3.17
N THR A 368 -22.17 8.43 3.46
CA THR A 368 -22.79 7.16 3.09
C THR A 368 -23.35 7.16 1.66
N GLU A 369 -23.29 8.29 0.95
CA GLU A 369 -23.89 8.46 -0.38
C GLU A 369 -25.37 8.06 -0.39
N ASP A 370 -26.14 8.67 0.53
CA ASP A 370 -27.56 8.37 0.77
C ASP A 370 -27.82 6.89 1.07
N GLY A 371 -26.89 6.25 1.78
CA GLY A 371 -26.95 4.83 2.15
C GLY A 371 -26.41 3.86 1.10
N ALA A 372 -25.91 4.34 -0.04
CA ALA A 372 -25.27 3.48 -1.05
C ALA A 372 -23.98 2.81 -0.53
N GLN A 373 -23.27 3.46 0.40
CA GLN A 373 -22.10 2.90 1.07
C GLN A 373 -22.46 2.42 2.47
N THR A 374 -22.20 1.13 2.73
CA THR A 374 -22.26 0.58 4.10
C THR A 374 -20.89 0.68 4.76
N MET A 375 -20.85 1.07 6.03
CA MET A 375 -19.57 1.26 6.73
C MET A 375 -19.66 0.94 8.22
N ARG A 376 -18.51 0.57 8.78
CA ARG A 376 -18.28 0.50 10.22
C ARG A 376 -17.50 1.71 10.68
N ILE A 377 -18.01 2.39 11.69
CA ILE A 377 -17.40 3.63 12.20
C ILE A 377 -16.82 3.38 13.58
N VAL A 378 -15.58 3.81 13.76
CA VAL A 378 -14.85 3.76 15.02
C VAL A 378 -14.43 5.18 15.38
N VAL A 379 -15.14 5.79 16.35
CA VAL A 379 -14.66 7.01 16.99
C VAL A 379 -13.59 6.60 17.99
N SER A 380 -12.35 7.05 17.76
CA SER A 380 -11.20 6.52 18.48
C SER A 380 -10.29 7.58 19.05
N GLN A 381 -9.59 7.21 20.11
CA GLN A 381 -8.46 7.96 20.64
C GLN A 381 -7.16 7.26 20.21
N PRO A 382 -6.29 7.92 19.43
CA PRO A 382 -5.01 7.34 19.01
C PRO A 382 -3.99 7.30 20.15
N ASP A 383 -3.21 6.23 20.17
CA ASP A 383 -1.99 6.06 20.97
C ASP A 383 -0.84 5.67 20.04
N VAL A 384 0.09 6.60 19.83
CA VAL A 384 1.22 6.42 18.91
C VAL A 384 2.34 5.67 19.63
N ILE A 385 2.71 4.51 19.11
CA ILE A 385 3.72 3.65 19.72
C ILE A 385 5.12 4.00 19.21
N PHE A 386 5.27 4.23 17.89
CA PHE A 386 6.44 4.79 17.19
C PHE A 386 6.10 5.18 15.74
#